data_AF-A0A5J5Q455-F1
#
_entry.id   AF-A0A5J5Q455-F1
#
_cell.length_a   1.000
_cell.length_b   1.000
_cell.length_c   1.000
_cell.angle_alpha   90.00
_cell.angle_beta   90.00
_cell.angle_gamma   90.00
#
_symmetry.space_group_name_H-M   'P 1'
#
loop_
_entity.id
_entity.type
_entity.pdbx_description
1 polymer ?
#
loop_
_entity_poly.entity_id
_entity_poly.type
_entity_poly.pdbx_seq_one_letter_code
_entity_poly.pdbx_strand_id
1 'polypeptide(L)'
;MGRIATAAIVSLWVIPVSVLVNRIVPDTYMDEIFHIPQAQKYCNGDFMSWDPMITTPPGLYYLSLVHVAALLPSKYVLQLASSFPEACSTAVLRSVNGVLAVLCSIIVYEIITHLRPALDDRKLGAMAVVIRQTNIIWMLFVACSGVIDITMAHQKDSVEVDDSKASNKGTNLSALNTSVNVSSNLKRRKSRGNSKANQHIFYPSNASSASPTLGLLHEIQAIVLSSWRIKWELLVSFSPFFFVLLAFVAFLLWNGSVVLGAKEAHAVSPHFAQIMYFSIVSTLFAAPLHFTIGHALDLFQSFWKNRLLGFLLLFLASIASLLSVHFFSIAHPYLLADNRHYTFYLWRKIIIFHWLMKYLLVPFYVYSWFSIFRLLGKTRMRIWTLVYFFATSAVLIPAPLIEFRYYTIPFYFFILHTSINDSRSWLLIGILYTVLNAFTMTMFLFRPFHWDHEPGVQRFIW
;
A
#
# COMPACT_ATOMS: atom_id res chain seq x y z
N MET A 1 -3.57 20.83 12.76
CA MET A 1 -5.04 20.59 12.86
C MET A 1 -5.48 19.27 12.23
N GLY A 2 -4.89 18.83 11.09
CA GLY A 2 -5.33 17.60 10.40
C GLY A 2 -5.25 16.31 11.22
N ARG A 3 -4.16 16.04 11.96
CA ARG A 3 -4.03 14.83 12.80
C ARG A 3 -5.20 14.64 13.78
N ILE A 4 -5.57 15.71 14.49
CA ILE A 4 -6.63 15.69 15.50
C ILE A 4 -7.99 15.47 14.82
N ALA A 5 -8.23 16.14 13.68
CA ALA A 5 -9.45 15.94 12.90
C ALA A 5 -9.56 14.49 12.39
N THR A 6 -8.48 13.92 11.83
CA THR A 6 -8.45 12.52 11.39
C THR A 6 -8.74 11.57 12.54
N ALA A 7 -8.08 11.75 13.68
CA ALA A 7 -8.30 10.95 14.87
C ALA A 7 -9.76 11.02 15.34
N ALA A 8 -10.31 12.23 15.44
CA ALA A 8 -11.70 12.45 15.86
C ALA A 8 -12.71 11.81 14.90
N ILE A 9 -12.52 11.97 13.59
CA ILE A 9 -13.39 11.36 12.56
C ILE A 9 -13.34 9.84 12.67
N VAL A 10 -12.15 9.25 12.84
CA VAL A 10 -12.02 7.79 12.95
C VAL A 10 -12.62 7.27 14.25
N SER A 11 -12.36 7.94 15.37
CA SER A 11 -12.98 7.60 16.66
C SER A 11 -14.50 7.67 16.62
N LEU A 12 -15.09 8.61 15.86
CA LEU A 12 -16.54 8.80 15.75
C LEU A 12 -17.27 7.55 15.23
N TRP A 13 -16.64 6.74 14.38
CA TRP A 13 -17.24 5.49 13.90
C TRP A 13 -16.66 4.25 14.59
N VAL A 14 -15.37 4.22 14.93
CA VAL A 14 -14.73 3.07 15.59
C VAL A 14 -15.35 2.80 16.96
N ILE A 15 -15.62 3.84 17.76
CA ILE A 15 -16.16 3.66 19.11
C ILE A 15 -17.58 3.08 19.07
N PRO A 16 -18.57 3.67 18.35
CA PRO A 16 -19.91 3.09 18.29
C PRO A 16 -19.93 1.67 17.71
N VAL A 17 -19.14 1.39 16.67
CA VAL A 17 -19.03 0.05 16.10
C VAL A 17 -18.47 -0.93 17.13
N SER A 18 -17.41 -0.57 17.85
CA SER A 18 -16.83 -1.41 18.90
C SER A 18 -17.81 -1.69 20.04
N VAL A 19 -18.58 -0.67 20.47
CA VAL A 19 -19.63 -0.84 21.48
C VAL A 19 -20.71 -1.80 20.98
N LEU A 20 -21.15 -1.64 19.74
CA LEU A 20 -22.19 -2.47 19.15
C LEU A 20 -21.75 -3.93 18.99
N VAL A 21 -20.53 -4.16 18.49
CA VAL A 21 -19.93 -5.49 18.36
C VAL A 21 -19.83 -6.17 19.73
N ASN A 22 -19.31 -5.49 20.75
CA ASN A 22 -19.17 -6.08 22.09
C ASN A 22 -20.53 -6.36 22.77
N ARG A 23 -21.59 -5.63 22.41
CA ARG A 23 -22.95 -5.92 22.92
C ARG A 23 -23.62 -7.09 22.20
N ILE A 24 -23.44 -7.21 20.89
CA ILE A 24 -24.13 -8.23 20.06
C ILE A 24 -23.33 -9.55 19.99
N VAL A 25 -22.02 -9.48 20.09
CA VAL A 25 -21.08 -10.62 19.98
C VAL A 25 -20.12 -10.58 21.17
N PRO A 26 -20.60 -10.83 22.40
CA PRO A 26 -19.75 -10.74 23.60
C PRO A 26 -18.66 -11.81 23.63
N ASP A 27 -18.96 -13.00 23.10
CA ASP A 27 -18.04 -14.14 23.08
C ASP A 27 -17.00 -14.02 21.96
N THR A 28 -15.90 -14.78 22.10
CA THR A 28 -14.85 -14.86 21.08
C THR A 28 -15.40 -15.44 19.78
N TYR A 29 -15.10 -14.80 18.66
CA TYR A 29 -15.58 -15.20 17.35
C TYR A 29 -14.44 -15.43 16.34
N MET A 30 -14.49 -16.54 15.61
CA MET A 30 -13.47 -16.97 14.62
C MET A 30 -12.04 -17.00 15.19
N ASP A 31 -11.13 -16.21 14.61
CA ASP A 31 -9.70 -16.20 14.96
C ASP A 31 -9.49 -15.72 16.40
N GLU A 32 -10.47 -14.99 16.99
CA GLU A 32 -10.42 -14.60 18.39
C GLU A 32 -10.38 -15.81 19.33
N ILE A 33 -10.90 -16.97 18.91
CA ILE A 33 -10.84 -18.21 19.69
C ILE A 33 -9.39 -18.64 19.93
N PHE A 34 -8.47 -18.32 19.01
CA PHE A 34 -7.03 -18.57 19.19
C PHE A 34 -6.34 -17.38 19.86
N HIS A 35 -6.66 -16.15 19.42
CA HIS A 35 -5.94 -14.95 19.83
C HIS A 35 -6.27 -14.46 21.24
N ILE A 36 -7.55 -14.50 21.66
CA ILE A 36 -7.97 -14.00 22.97
C ILE A 36 -7.40 -14.87 24.09
N PRO A 37 -7.52 -16.22 24.06
CA PRO A 37 -6.89 -17.06 25.07
C PRO A 37 -5.37 -16.91 25.09
N GLN A 38 -4.70 -16.79 23.93
CA GLN A 38 -3.25 -16.57 23.89
C GLN A 38 -2.86 -15.23 24.55
N ALA A 39 -3.60 -14.15 24.29
CA ALA A 39 -3.36 -12.87 24.94
C ALA A 39 -3.59 -12.94 26.46
N GLN A 40 -4.61 -13.67 26.90
CA GLN A 40 -4.90 -13.88 28.33
C GLN A 40 -3.80 -14.67 29.04
N LYS A 41 -3.19 -15.68 28.40
CA LYS A 41 -2.01 -16.38 28.95
C LYS A 41 -0.85 -15.42 29.20
N TYR A 42 -0.60 -14.53 28.25
CA TYR A 42 0.43 -13.50 28.39
C TYR A 42 0.08 -12.50 29.50
N CYS A 43 -1.20 -12.15 29.68
CA CYS A 43 -1.65 -11.35 30.81
C CYS A 43 -1.40 -12.04 32.17
N ASN A 44 -1.43 -13.37 32.20
CA ASN A 44 -1.12 -14.16 33.39
C ASN A 44 0.38 -14.37 33.61
N GLY A 45 1.24 -13.76 32.79
CA GLY A 45 2.70 -13.90 32.87
C GLY A 45 3.27 -15.16 32.22
N ASP A 46 2.44 -15.98 31.56
CA ASP A 46 2.88 -17.15 30.82
C ASP A 46 3.26 -16.76 29.38
N PHE A 47 4.50 -16.28 29.23
CA PHE A 47 5.06 -15.89 27.93
C PHE A 47 5.63 -17.06 27.13
N MET A 48 5.77 -18.24 27.75
CA MET A 48 6.40 -19.41 27.14
C MET A 48 5.40 -20.29 26.40
N SER A 49 4.09 -20.16 26.68
CA SER A 49 3.07 -20.87 25.94
C SER A 49 2.75 -20.19 24.60
N TRP A 50 2.53 -21.02 23.58
CA TRP A 50 2.15 -20.57 22.25
C TRP A 50 1.14 -21.52 21.62
N ASP A 51 0.04 -20.97 21.12
CA ASP A 51 -0.95 -21.73 20.36
C ASP A 51 -0.41 -22.05 18.94
N PRO A 52 -0.32 -23.33 18.56
CA PRO A 52 0.25 -23.75 17.28
C PRO A 52 -0.60 -23.36 16.05
N MET A 53 -1.86 -22.94 16.24
CA MET A 53 -2.71 -22.44 15.16
C MET A 53 -2.40 -20.98 14.78
N ILE A 54 -1.70 -20.25 15.65
CA ILE A 54 -1.36 -18.85 15.41
C ILE A 54 -0.17 -18.76 14.47
N THR A 55 -0.39 -18.14 13.32
CA THR A 55 0.58 -18.08 12.21
C THR A 55 1.51 -16.86 12.26
N THR A 56 1.20 -15.89 13.11
CA THR A 56 1.86 -14.58 13.21
C THR A 56 2.71 -14.44 14.47
N PRO A 57 3.79 -13.64 14.47
CA PRO A 57 4.60 -13.41 15.66
C PRO A 57 3.81 -12.75 16.82
N PRO A 58 4.28 -12.88 18.08
CA PRO A 58 3.60 -12.40 19.30
C PRO A 58 3.42 -10.88 19.42
N GLY A 59 3.87 -10.09 18.45
CA GLY A 59 3.96 -8.62 18.54
C GLY A 59 2.66 -7.94 18.99
N LEU A 60 1.51 -8.40 18.50
CA LEU A 60 0.21 -7.83 18.87
C LEU A 60 -0.13 -8.09 20.35
N TYR A 61 0.27 -9.23 20.92
CA TYR A 61 -0.03 -9.54 22.32
C TYR A 61 0.76 -8.65 23.27
N TYR A 62 2.01 -8.32 22.95
CA TYR A 62 2.77 -7.34 23.72
C TYR A 62 2.15 -5.94 23.65
N LEU A 63 1.65 -5.53 22.48
CA LEU A 63 0.89 -4.28 22.37
C LEU A 63 -0.39 -4.30 23.20
N SER A 64 -1.10 -5.43 23.25
CA SER A 64 -2.27 -5.61 24.11
C SER A 64 -1.91 -5.46 25.60
N LEU A 65 -0.79 -6.02 26.05
CA LEU A 65 -0.33 -5.86 27.44
C LEU A 65 -0.01 -4.41 27.78
N VAL A 66 0.69 -3.71 26.89
CA VAL A 66 0.99 -2.27 27.06
C VAL A 66 -0.29 -1.46 27.13
N HIS A 67 -1.27 -1.77 26.27
CA HIS A 67 -2.58 -1.11 26.27
C HIS A 67 -3.35 -1.36 27.57
N VAL A 68 -3.42 -2.61 28.04
CA VAL A 68 -4.06 -2.96 29.31
C VAL A 68 -3.37 -2.26 30.47
N ALA A 69 -2.04 -2.24 30.51
CA ALA A 69 -1.26 -1.55 31.54
C ALA A 69 -1.52 -0.03 31.53
N ALA A 70 -1.67 0.58 30.35
CA ALA A 70 -1.98 2.01 30.21
C ALA A 70 -3.38 2.39 30.70
N LEU A 71 -4.32 1.45 30.71
CA LEU A 71 -5.68 1.65 31.22
C LEU A 71 -5.78 1.54 32.76
N LEU A 72 -4.76 0.98 33.43
CA LEU A 72 -4.74 0.80 34.88
C LEU A 72 -4.13 2.03 35.58
N PRO A 73 -4.78 2.64 36.58
CA PRO A 73 -4.24 3.81 37.27
C PRO A 73 -2.94 3.47 38.03
N SER A 74 -1.93 4.33 37.89
CA SER A 74 -0.58 4.19 38.46
C SER A 74 -0.52 4.03 39.99
N LYS A 75 -1.57 4.37 40.74
CA LYS A 75 -1.66 4.18 42.19
C LYS A 75 -1.98 2.74 42.63
N TYR A 76 -2.38 1.85 41.73
CA TYR A 76 -2.76 0.46 42.04
C TYR A 76 -1.72 -0.57 41.61
N VAL A 77 -0.66 -0.17 40.90
CA VAL A 77 0.37 -1.06 40.32
C VAL A 77 1.08 -1.93 41.37
N LEU A 78 1.20 -1.48 42.62
CA LEU A 78 1.81 -2.26 43.72
C LEU A 78 0.89 -3.32 44.35
N GLN A 79 -0.43 -3.25 44.13
CA GLN A 79 -1.42 -4.17 44.70
C GLN A 79 -1.94 -5.20 43.69
N LEU A 80 -1.52 -5.14 42.43
CA LEU A 80 -2.28 -5.67 41.29
C LEU A 80 -1.56 -6.76 40.48
N ALA A 81 -0.80 -7.65 41.13
CA ALA A 81 -0.42 -8.91 40.49
C ALA A 81 -1.64 -9.86 40.33
N SER A 82 -2.69 -9.68 41.14
CA SER A 82 -3.85 -10.58 41.18
C SER A 82 -5.01 -10.22 40.24
N SER A 83 -5.17 -8.96 39.82
CA SER A 83 -6.33 -8.50 39.01
C SER A 83 -5.99 -8.16 37.55
N PHE A 84 -4.73 -8.23 37.16
CA PHE A 84 -4.30 -8.09 35.77
C PHE A 84 -4.96 -9.12 34.81
N PRO A 85 -5.19 -10.38 35.24
CA PRO A 85 -5.95 -11.37 34.46
C PRO A 85 -7.39 -10.94 34.16
N GLU A 86 -8.08 -10.32 35.14
CA GLU A 86 -9.46 -9.84 34.99
C GLU A 86 -9.55 -8.62 34.06
N ALA A 87 -8.48 -7.83 33.96
CA ALA A 87 -8.40 -6.69 33.06
C ALA A 87 -8.29 -7.08 31.57
N CYS A 88 -7.84 -8.31 31.27
CA CYS A 88 -7.72 -8.82 29.89
C CYS A 88 -9.01 -9.49 29.38
N SER A 89 -10.15 -8.84 29.60
CA SER A 89 -11.43 -9.27 29.02
C SER A 89 -11.44 -9.12 27.49
N THR A 90 -12.30 -9.87 26.81
CA THR A 90 -12.49 -9.81 25.35
C THR A 90 -12.73 -8.39 24.86
N ALA A 91 -13.54 -7.60 25.58
CA ALA A 91 -13.84 -6.21 25.21
C ALA A 91 -12.61 -5.30 25.28
N VAL A 92 -11.78 -5.44 26.32
CA VAL A 92 -10.54 -4.66 26.47
C VAL A 92 -9.54 -5.06 25.39
N LEU A 93 -9.37 -6.36 25.13
CA LEU A 93 -8.47 -6.84 24.08
C LEU A 93 -8.94 -6.39 22.68
N ARG A 94 -10.24 -6.39 22.40
CA ARG A 94 -10.79 -5.81 21.16
C ARG A 94 -10.55 -4.30 21.05
N SER A 95 -10.55 -3.57 22.16
CA SER A 95 -10.29 -2.12 22.14
C SER A 95 -8.89 -1.77 21.62
N VAL A 96 -7.92 -2.69 21.72
CA VAL A 96 -6.58 -2.55 21.12
C VAL A 96 -6.69 -2.33 19.61
N ASN A 97 -7.55 -3.07 18.91
CA ASN A 97 -7.78 -2.89 17.48
C ASN A 97 -8.38 -1.51 17.17
N GLY A 98 -9.27 -1.01 18.04
CA GLY A 98 -9.84 0.33 17.92
C GLY A 98 -8.80 1.44 18.08
N VAL A 99 -7.91 1.32 19.08
CA VAL A 99 -6.80 2.26 19.28
C VAL A 99 -5.82 2.21 18.10
N LEU A 100 -5.43 1.01 17.68
CA LEU A 100 -4.54 0.83 16.52
C LEU A 100 -5.16 1.40 15.23
N ALA A 101 -6.47 1.27 15.02
CA ALA A 101 -7.14 1.87 13.87
C ALA A 101 -7.00 3.40 13.85
N VAL A 102 -7.18 4.07 15.01
CA VAL A 102 -6.98 5.51 15.14
C VAL A 102 -5.52 5.88 14.88
N LEU A 103 -4.57 5.18 15.50
CA LEU A 103 -3.14 5.43 15.30
C LEU A 103 -2.71 5.24 13.84
N CYS A 104 -3.12 4.13 13.21
CA CYS A 104 -2.85 3.86 11.79
C CYS A 104 -3.43 4.95 10.88
N SER A 105 -4.62 5.48 11.17
CA SER A 105 -5.20 6.56 10.38
C SER A 105 -4.39 7.86 10.45
N ILE A 106 -3.82 8.18 11.62
CA ILE A 106 -2.93 9.32 11.78
C ILE A 106 -1.65 9.09 10.99
N ILE A 107 -1.06 7.89 11.07
CA ILE A 107 0.14 7.54 10.29
C ILE A 107 -0.14 7.67 8.79
N VAL A 108 -1.28 7.17 8.30
CA VAL A 108 -1.64 7.31 6.88
C VAL A 108 -1.83 8.77 6.48
N TYR A 109 -2.44 9.59 7.33
CA TYR A 109 -2.53 11.04 7.10
C TYR A 109 -1.14 11.66 6.95
N GLU A 110 -0.21 11.32 7.83
CA GLU A 110 1.19 11.74 7.70
C GLU A 110 1.77 11.22 6.37
N ILE A 111 1.60 9.94 6.04
CA ILE A 111 2.07 9.35 4.78
C ILE A 111 1.67 10.21 3.58
N ILE A 112 0.39 10.55 3.49
CA ILE A 112 -0.18 11.29 2.38
C ILE A 112 0.35 12.72 2.34
N THR A 113 0.45 13.40 3.48
CA THR A 113 0.98 14.77 3.52
C THR A 113 2.41 14.83 3.02
N HIS A 114 3.31 14.02 3.55
CA HIS A 114 4.71 13.99 3.14
C HIS A 114 4.94 13.55 1.66
N LEU A 115 4.13 12.63 1.12
CA LEU A 115 4.29 12.14 -0.28
C LEU A 115 3.81 13.17 -1.32
N ARG A 116 3.03 14.18 -0.91
CA ARG A 116 2.57 15.29 -1.77
C ARG A 116 3.05 16.63 -1.20
N PRO A 117 4.32 17.04 -1.44
CA PRO A 117 5.01 18.16 -0.79
C PRO A 117 4.43 19.58 -1.03
N ALA A 118 3.25 19.72 -1.64
CA ALA A 118 2.42 20.90 -1.41
C ALA A 118 1.88 20.96 0.04
N LEU A 119 2.08 19.89 0.81
CA LEU A 119 1.90 19.76 2.25
C LEU A 119 3.17 19.05 2.78
N ASP A 120 3.84 19.65 3.77
CA ASP A 120 5.29 19.52 3.98
C ASP A 120 5.74 18.34 4.88
N ASP A 121 7.00 17.92 4.73
CA ASP A 121 7.81 17.21 5.73
C ASP A 121 8.34 15.83 5.31
N ARG A 122 9.31 15.21 6.01
CA ARG A 122 9.94 13.89 5.71
C ARG A 122 10.04 13.03 6.99
N LYS A 123 9.42 11.82 7.07
CA LYS A 123 9.62 10.78 8.15
C LYS A 123 8.71 9.52 8.07
N LEU A 124 8.63 8.78 6.95
CA LEU A 124 7.59 7.72 6.80
C LEU A 124 8.05 6.31 6.49
N GLY A 125 9.27 6.13 6.00
CA GLY A 125 9.78 4.79 5.66
C GLY A 125 9.89 3.86 6.87
N ALA A 126 10.22 4.39 8.05
CA ALA A 126 10.38 3.59 9.27
C ALA A 126 9.06 3.24 9.97
N MET A 127 8.00 4.05 9.81
CA MET A 127 6.70 3.80 10.46
C MET A 127 5.85 2.77 9.69
N ALA A 128 6.06 2.63 8.39
CA ALA A 128 5.38 1.63 7.56
C ALA A 128 5.75 0.19 7.95
N VAL A 129 6.91 -0.02 8.58
CA VAL A 129 7.37 -1.34 9.06
C VAL A 129 6.52 -1.86 10.23
N VAL A 130 5.82 -0.97 10.94
CA VAL A 130 4.99 -1.32 12.12
C VAL A 130 3.54 -1.65 11.72
N ILE A 131 3.13 -1.41 10.48
CA ILE A 131 1.75 -1.66 10.03
C ILE A 131 1.64 -3.09 9.50
N ARG A 132 0.74 -3.84 10.15
CA ARG A 132 0.41 -5.24 9.88
C ARG A 132 0.24 -5.47 8.37
N GLN A 133 0.92 -6.52 7.89
CA GLN A 133 0.87 -7.11 6.54
C GLN A 133 1.97 -6.67 5.55
N THR A 134 3.18 -6.34 6.00
CA THR A 134 4.31 -6.13 5.07
C THR A 134 4.87 -7.46 4.56
N ASN A 135 4.49 -7.81 3.32
CA ASN A 135 5.22 -8.80 2.52
C ASN A 135 6.61 -8.21 2.20
N ILE A 136 7.68 -9.00 2.37
CA ILE A 136 9.07 -8.60 2.05
C ILE A 136 9.20 -8.03 0.62
N ILE A 137 8.33 -8.47 -0.29
CA ILE A 137 8.25 -7.95 -1.66
C ILE A 137 7.92 -6.46 -1.69
N TRP A 138 7.04 -5.97 -0.81
CA TRP A 138 6.69 -4.55 -0.75
C TRP A 138 7.83 -3.70 -0.18
N MET A 139 8.62 -4.26 0.73
CA MET A 139 9.86 -3.62 1.20
C MET A 139 10.86 -3.47 0.05
N LEU A 140 11.05 -4.52 -0.74
CA LEU A 140 11.89 -4.47 -1.94
C LEU A 140 11.33 -3.48 -2.98
N PHE A 141 10.02 -3.46 -3.19
CA PHE A 141 9.37 -2.51 -4.09
C PHE A 141 9.63 -1.06 -3.68
N VAL A 142 9.48 -0.73 -2.39
CA VAL A 142 9.76 0.60 -1.86
C VAL A 142 11.24 0.97 -2.03
N ALA A 143 12.15 0.03 -1.78
CA ALA A 143 13.58 0.25 -2.02
C ALA A 143 13.86 0.52 -3.51
N CYS A 144 13.31 -0.30 -4.43
CA CYS A 144 13.44 -0.09 -5.87
C CYS A 144 12.85 1.25 -6.32
N SER A 145 11.69 1.65 -5.80
CA SER A 145 11.09 2.96 -6.09
C SER A 145 12.01 4.10 -5.63
N GLY A 146 12.58 4.01 -4.43
CA GLY A 146 13.50 5.01 -3.91
C GLY A 146 14.78 5.12 -4.75
N VAL A 147 15.34 4.00 -5.22
CA VAL A 147 16.49 4.00 -6.14
C VAL A 147 16.13 4.70 -7.46
N ILE A 148 14.95 4.43 -8.02
CA ILE A 148 14.47 5.12 -9.23
C ILE A 148 14.36 6.63 -8.97
N ASP A 149 13.73 7.05 -7.88
CA ASP A 149 13.52 8.47 -7.57
C ASP A 149 14.87 9.21 -7.33
N ILE A 150 15.84 8.60 -6.63
CA ILE A 150 17.18 9.18 -6.39
C ILE A 150 18.00 9.27 -7.68
N THR A 151 18.01 8.21 -8.48
CA THR A 151 18.77 8.20 -9.75
C THR A 151 18.23 9.23 -10.73
N MET A 152 16.91 9.46 -10.74
CA MET A 152 16.29 10.52 -11.54
C MET A 152 16.66 11.92 -11.05
N ALA A 153 16.68 12.15 -9.73
CA ALA A 153 17.10 13.44 -9.17
C ALA A 153 18.54 13.78 -9.58
N HIS A 154 19.47 12.82 -9.46
CA HIS A 154 20.85 12.99 -9.88
C HIS A 154 21.01 13.26 -11.39
N GLN A 155 20.18 12.62 -12.22
CA GLN A 155 20.22 12.87 -13.66
C GLN A 155 19.82 14.31 -13.97
N LYS A 156 18.77 14.83 -13.32
CA LYS A 156 18.32 16.21 -13.50
C LYS A 156 19.40 17.22 -13.06
N ASP A 157 19.99 17.01 -11.89
CA ASP A 157 21.07 17.87 -11.38
C ASP A 157 22.30 17.85 -12.31
N SER A 158 22.65 16.69 -12.87
CA SER A 158 23.78 16.58 -13.79
C SER A 158 23.56 17.34 -15.10
N VAL A 159 22.32 17.35 -15.62
CA VAL A 159 21.96 18.11 -16.83
C VAL A 159 21.94 19.61 -16.55
N GLU A 160 21.37 20.05 -15.43
CA GLU A 160 21.36 21.48 -15.05
C GLU A 160 22.79 22.04 -14.83
N VAL A 161 23.70 21.22 -14.29
CA VAL A 161 25.12 21.58 -14.13
C VAL A 161 25.85 21.66 -15.47
N ASP A 162 25.57 20.76 -16.41
CA ASP A 162 26.18 20.78 -17.74
C ASP A 162 25.64 21.94 -18.60
N ASP A 163 24.35 22.26 -18.53
CA ASP A 163 23.76 23.44 -19.19
C ASP A 163 24.34 24.75 -18.61
N SER A 164 24.54 24.81 -17.30
CA SER A 164 25.19 25.96 -16.64
C SER A 164 26.67 26.11 -17.06
N LYS A 165 27.38 25.00 -17.27
CA LYS A 165 28.77 25.01 -17.77
C LYS A 165 28.84 25.34 -19.26
N ALA A 166 27.87 24.90 -20.06
CA ALA A 166 27.77 25.26 -21.49
C ALA A 166 27.43 26.75 -21.67
N SER A 167 26.53 27.29 -20.84
CA SER A 167 26.19 28.71 -20.79
C SER A 167 27.40 29.58 -20.41
N ASN A 168 28.17 29.18 -19.38
CA ASN A 168 29.41 29.87 -18.99
C ASN A 168 30.57 29.72 -19.98
N LYS A 169 30.56 28.70 -20.86
CA LYS A 169 31.51 28.59 -21.97
C LYS A 169 31.14 29.46 -23.17
N GLY A 170 29.87 29.85 -23.30
CA GLY A 170 29.39 30.75 -24.35
C GLY A 170 29.70 32.23 -24.15
N THR A 171 30.17 32.65 -22.96
CA THR A 171 30.36 34.08 -22.62
C THR A 171 31.81 34.57 -22.70
N ASN A 172 32.77 33.73 -23.08
CA ASN A 172 34.20 34.11 -23.10
C ASN A 172 34.77 34.47 -24.48
N LEU A 173 33.94 34.70 -25.51
CA LEU A 173 34.44 35.06 -26.84
C LEU A 173 33.57 36.10 -27.56
N SER A 174 33.41 37.29 -26.97
CA SER A 174 33.02 38.51 -27.70
C SER A 174 32.80 39.67 -26.73
N ALA A 175 33.83 40.50 -26.52
CA ALA A 175 33.70 41.96 -26.33
C ALA A 175 35.08 42.56 -25.98
N LEU A 176 35.94 42.67 -26.99
CA LEU A 176 36.98 43.70 -26.99
C LEU A 176 36.41 44.87 -27.81
N ASN A 177 36.06 45.98 -27.16
CA ASN A 177 36.22 47.35 -27.66
C ASN A 177 35.67 48.38 -26.64
N THR A 178 36.62 48.96 -25.90
CA THR A 178 36.87 50.39 -25.66
C THR A 178 35.71 51.39 -25.52
N SER A 179 35.54 51.97 -24.33
CA SER A 179 35.58 53.43 -24.01
C SER A 179 35.06 53.69 -22.57
N VAL A 180 35.94 54.04 -21.62
CA VAL A 180 36.24 55.39 -21.06
C VAL A 180 35.17 56.00 -20.12
N ASN A 181 35.57 56.09 -18.83
CA ASN A 181 35.24 57.03 -17.73
C ASN A 181 33.76 57.21 -17.31
N VAL A 182 33.38 57.25 -16.02
CA VAL A 182 33.85 58.15 -14.95
C VAL A 182 33.66 57.52 -13.55
N SER A 183 34.61 57.83 -12.68
CA SER A 183 34.72 57.50 -11.26
C SER A 183 33.58 58.00 -10.35
N SER A 184 33.28 57.24 -9.28
CA SER A 184 33.32 57.82 -7.93
C SER A 184 33.62 56.75 -6.88
N ASN A 185 34.69 57.01 -6.12
CA ASN A 185 35.11 56.24 -4.96
C ASN A 185 34.25 56.62 -3.76
N LEU A 186 33.66 55.64 -3.05
CA LEU A 186 33.38 55.77 -1.63
C LEU A 186 33.46 54.40 -0.94
N LYS A 187 34.59 54.17 -0.27
CA LYS A 187 34.85 53.08 0.67
C LYS A 187 33.92 53.25 1.87
N ARG A 188 33.03 52.29 2.16
CA ARG A 188 32.46 52.14 3.52
C ARG A 188 32.37 50.68 3.96
N ARG A 189 32.94 50.50 5.14
CA ARG A 189 33.25 49.31 5.92
C ARG A 189 32.02 48.48 6.31
N LYS A 190 32.19 47.16 6.21
CA LYS A 190 31.42 46.01 6.73
C LYS A 190 30.61 46.29 8.01
N SER A 191 29.31 45.97 7.99
CA SER A 191 28.52 45.64 9.19
C SER A 191 27.90 44.26 9.00
N ARG A 192 28.12 43.38 9.98
CA ARG A 192 27.71 41.98 10.02
C ARG A 192 26.36 41.96 10.73
N GLY A 193 25.27 41.84 9.97
CA GLY A 193 23.90 41.68 10.47
C GLY A 193 23.30 40.41 9.89
N ASN A 194 23.09 39.41 10.73
CA ASN A 194 22.52 38.12 10.38
C ASN A 194 20.99 38.24 10.35
N SER A 195 20.39 38.28 9.16
CA SER A 195 18.94 38.14 8.99
C SER A 195 18.65 37.46 7.66
N LYS A 196 18.66 36.12 7.67
CA LYS A 196 18.08 35.30 6.59
C LYS A 196 16.56 35.48 6.64
N ALA A 197 16.05 36.45 5.87
CA ALA A 197 14.65 36.49 5.49
C ALA A 197 14.41 35.38 4.46
N ASN A 198 13.50 34.46 4.79
CA ASN A 198 12.99 33.44 3.88
C ASN A 198 12.29 34.13 2.70
N GLN A 199 13.00 34.26 1.57
CA GLN A 199 12.35 34.45 0.28
C GLN A 199 11.87 33.08 -0.20
N HIS A 200 10.57 32.85 -0.05
CA HIS A 200 9.85 31.75 -0.66
C HIS A 200 10.02 31.83 -2.19
N ILE A 201 10.76 30.88 -2.75
CA ILE A 201 10.84 30.67 -4.20
C ILE A 201 9.54 30.00 -4.62
N PHE A 202 8.71 30.76 -5.30
CA PHE A 202 7.50 30.32 -5.97
C PHE A 202 7.91 29.42 -7.15
N TYR A 203 7.56 28.12 -7.12
CA TYR A 203 7.69 27.25 -8.28
C TYR A 203 6.38 27.26 -9.07
N PRO A 204 6.29 27.98 -10.20
CA PRO A 204 5.18 27.77 -11.12
C PRO A 204 5.33 26.41 -11.78
N SER A 205 4.30 25.59 -11.64
CA SER A 205 4.12 24.34 -12.39
C SER A 205 3.85 24.67 -13.86
N ASN A 206 4.90 24.98 -14.61
CA ASN A 206 4.83 25.05 -16.06
C ASN A 206 5.06 23.67 -16.66
N ALA A 207 3.96 23.10 -17.14
CA ALA A 207 3.97 22.04 -18.12
C ALA A 207 4.60 22.56 -19.42
N SER A 208 5.85 22.18 -19.66
CA SER A 208 6.56 22.29 -20.94
C SER A 208 7.79 21.40 -20.79
N SER A 209 8.16 20.49 -21.68
CA SER A 209 7.82 20.24 -23.07
C SER A 209 8.17 18.77 -23.34
N ALA A 210 7.42 18.09 -24.20
CA ALA A 210 7.67 16.71 -24.59
C ALA A 210 9.13 16.49 -25.03
N SER A 211 9.92 15.80 -24.22
CA SER A 211 11.19 15.21 -24.64
C SER A 211 10.92 13.92 -25.42
N PRO A 212 11.76 13.56 -26.41
CA PRO A 212 11.49 12.47 -27.34
C PRO A 212 11.37 11.15 -26.58
N THR A 213 10.52 10.26 -27.07
CA THR A 213 10.19 8.96 -26.47
C THR A 213 11.44 8.12 -26.26
N LEU A 214 12.09 8.25 -25.10
CA LEU A 214 13.14 7.35 -24.66
C LEU A 214 12.53 5.95 -24.54
N GLY A 215 13.17 4.96 -25.16
CA GLY A 215 12.75 3.56 -25.05
C GLY A 215 12.93 3.03 -23.63
N LEU A 216 12.14 2.02 -23.25
CA LEU A 216 12.27 1.34 -21.95
C LEU A 216 13.71 0.86 -21.68
N LEU A 217 14.40 0.38 -22.72
CA LEU A 217 15.80 -0.04 -22.62
C LEU A 217 16.74 1.10 -22.23
N HIS A 218 16.51 2.31 -22.74
CA HIS A 218 17.30 3.47 -22.35
C HIS A 218 17.01 3.89 -20.90
N GLU A 219 15.76 3.81 -20.44
CA GLU A 219 15.42 4.04 -19.03
C GLU A 219 16.18 3.06 -18.12
N ILE A 220 16.18 1.77 -18.46
CA ILE A 220 16.88 0.72 -17.70
C ILE A 220 18.38 1.00 -17.69
N GLN A 221 18.98 1.24 -18.85
CA GLN A 221 20.41 1.53 -18.96
C GLN A 221 20.81 2.76 -18.15
N ALA A 222 20.02 3.84 -18.22
CA ALA A 222 20.25 5.06 -17.46
C ALA A 222 20.20 4.81 -15.95
N ILE A 223 19.18 4.09 -15.47
CA ILE A 223 19.04 3.77 -14.04
C ILE A 223 20.22 2.89 -13.57
N VAL A 224 20.61 1.87 -14.33
CA VAL A 224 21.72 0.98 -13.96
C VAL A 224 23.04 1.75 -13.88
N LEU A 225 23.34 2.58 -14.89
CA LEU A 225 24.56 3.38 -14.93
C LEU A 225 24.61 4.42 -13.80
N SER A 226 23.51 5.13 -13.57
CA SER A 226 23.41 6.10 -12.48
C SER A 226 23.53 5.40 -11.13
N SER A 227 22.83 4.29 -10.91
CA SER A 227 22.90 3.49 -9.67
C SER A 227 24.33 3.03 -9.38
N TRP A 228 25.09 2.63 -10.39
CA TRP A 228 26.49 2.24 -10.23
C TRP A 228 27.39 3.39 -9.75
N ARG A 229 27.12 4.62 -10.22
CA ARG A 229 27.89 5.82 -9.82
C ARG A 229 27.65 6.18 -8.35
N ILE A 230 26.42 6.06 -7.86
CA ILE A 230 26.02 6.39 -6.47
C ILE A 230 25.89 5.17 -5.55
N LYS A 231 26.49 4.04 -5.92
CA LYS A 231 26.29 2.73 -5.24
C LYS A 231 26.51 2.75 -3.72
N TRP A 232 27.48 3.54 -3.24
CA TRP A 232 27.78 3.62 -1.81
C TRP A 232 26.74 4.41 -1.04
N GLU A 233 26.24 5.50 -1.62
CA GLU A 233 25.16 6.30 -1.04
C GLU A 233 23.85 5.50 -1.01
N LEU A 234 23.54 4.77 -2.09
CA LEU A 234 22.41 3.86 -2.13
C LEU A 234 22.56 2.75 -1.07
N LEU A 235 23.73 2.15 -0.96
CA LEU A 235 23.96 1.09 0.02
C LEU A 235 23.75 1.57 1.45
N VAL A 236 24.26 2.75 1.80
CA VAL A 236 24.05 3.34 3.14
C VAL A 236 22.57 3.68 3.36
N SER A 237 21.93 4.34 2.39
CA SER A 237 20.55 4.80 2.50
C SER A 237 19.53 3.65 2.58
N PHE A 238 19.77 2.57 1.84
CA PHE A 238 18.89 1.40 1.80
C PHE A 238 19.37 0.25 2.70
N SER A 239 20.46 0.43 3.47
CA SER A 239 20.96 -0.58 4.42
C SER A 239 19.91 -1.10 5.41
N PRO A 240 18.94 -0.30 5.93
CA PRO A 240 17.90 -0.84 6.81
C PRO A 240 17.03 -1.90 6.14
N PHE A 241 16.70 -1.73 4.85
CA PHE A 241 15.92 -2.71 4.09
C PHE A 241 16.71 -4.01 3.90
N PHE A 242 18.03 -3.91 3.69
CA PHE A 242 18.90 -5.07 3.56
C PHE A 242 18.96 -5.89 4.86
N PHE A 243 19.07 -5.23 6.02
CA PHE A 243 19.05 -5.94 7.32
C PHE A 243 17.72 -6.62 7.60
N VAL A 244 16.59 -6.00 7.24
CA VAL A 244 15.27 -6.63 7.35
C VAL A 244 15.15 -7.86 6.45
N LEU A 245 15.65 -7.77 5.21
CA LEU A 245 15.70 -8.91 4.29
C LEU A 245 16.57 -10.04 4.85
N LEU A 246 17.75 -9.73 5.39
CA LEU A 246 18.64 -10.72 5.99
C LEU A 246 17.99 -11.39 7.20
N ALA A 247 17.33 -10.63 8.07
CA ALA A 247 16.58 -11.16 9.20
C ALA A 247 15.44 -12.09 8.75
N PHE A 248 14.73 -11.72 7.67
CA PHE A 248 13.69 -12.57 7.10
C PHE A 248 14.25 -13.87 6.51
N VAL A 249 15.37 -13.82 5.79
CA VAL A 249 16.05 -15.02 5.26
C VAL A 249 16.54 -15.91 6.41
N ALA A 250 17.16 -15.32 7.44
CA ALA A 250 17.58 -16.06 8.63
C ALA A 250 16.38 -16.73 9.33
N PHE A 251 15.26 -16.03 9.44
CA PHE A 251 14.00 -16.58 9.94
C PHE A 251 13.50 -17.76 9.09
N LEU A 252 13.52 -17.64 7.75
CA LEU A 252 13.11 -18.73 6.86
C LEU A 252 14.00 -19.97 7.01
N LEU A 253 15.32 -19.78 7.12
CA LEU A 253 16.27 -20.88 7.33
C LEU A 253 16.06 -21.55 8.69
N TRP A 254 15.75 -20.77 9.73
CA TRP A 254 15.51 -21.28 11.08
C TRP A 254 14.13 -21.95 11.23
N ASN A 255 13.06 -21.35 10.69
CA ASN A 255 11.68 -21.82 10.87
C ASN A 255 11.25 -22.84 9.79
N GLY A 256 11.90 -22.87 8.63
CA GLY A 256 11.57 -23.76 7.52
C GLY A 256 10.24 -23.44 6.80
N SER A 257 9.57 -22.33 7.14
CA SER A 257 8.35 -21.86 6.50
C SER A 257 8.20 -20.34 6.68
N VAL A 258 7.38 -19.71 5.84
CA VAL A 258 7.03 -18.28 5.95
C VAL A 258 6.12 -18.01 7.16
N VAL A 259 5.35 -19.01 7.61
CA VAL A 259 4.42 -18.90 8.76
C VAL A 259 4.90 -19.70 9.96
N LEU A 260 4.55 -19.25 11.17
CA LEU A 260 4.92 -19.93 12.42
C LEU A 260 4.08 -21.20 12.65
N GLY A 261 2.76 -21.07 12.52
CA GLY A 261 1.77 -22.12 12.68
C GLY A 261 1.07 -22.49 11.38
N ALA A 262 0.26 -23.57 11.40
CA ALA A 262 -0.57 -24.03 10.28
C ALA A 262 0.16 -24.08 8.90
N LYS A 263 1.39 -24.61 8.86
CA LYS A 263 2.29 -24.56 7.69
C LYS A 263 1.67 -25.22 6.44
N GLU A 264 0.98 -26.35 6.60
CA GLU A 264 0.32 -27.08 5.50
C GLU A 264 -0.76 -26.26 4.79
N ALA A 265 -1.42 -25.36 5.51
CA ALA A 265 -2.48 -24.50 4.98
C ALA A 265 -1.95 -23.28 4.21
N HIS A 266 -0.63 -23.04 4.25
CA HIS A 266 0.03 -21.86 3.65
C HIS A 266 1.01 -22.28 2.54
N ALA A 267 0.73 -23.38 1.85
CA ALA A 267 1.50 -23.82 0.71
C ALA A 267 1.45 -22.79 -0.43
N VAL A 268 2.61 -22.58 -1.07
CA VAL A 268 2.72 -21.73 -2.26
C VAL A 268 2.05 -22.42 -3.45
N SER A 269 1.25 -21.68 -4.21
CA SER A 269 0.62 -22.18 -5.43
C SER A 269 0.86 -21.25 -6.62
N PRO A 270 0.87 -21.74 -7.87
CA PRO A 270 0.95 -20.89 -9.05
C PRO A 270 -0.43 -20.32 -9.42
N HIS A 271 -1.04 -19.48 -8.58
CA HIS A 271 -2.39 -18.95 -8.81
C HIS A 271 -2.39 -17.69 -9.69
N PHE A 272 -1.98 -17.80 -10.95
CA PHE A 272 -1.88 -16.64 -11.89
C PHE A 272 -3.20 -15.90 -12.10
N ALA A 273 -4.36 -16.54 -11.92
CA ALA A 273 -5.66 -15.88 -11.99
C ALA A 273 -5.84 -14.77 -10.93
N GLN A 274 -5.10 -14.78 -9.82
CA GLN A 274 -5.12 -13.71 -8.81
C GLN A 274 -4.77 -12.33 -9.39
N ILE A 275 -3.87 -12.29 -10.37
CA ILE A 275 -3.51 -11.03 -11.06
C ILE A 275 -4.72 -10.47 -11.82
N MET A 276 -5.53 -11.36 -12.39
CA MET A 276 -6.76 -10.98 -13.10
C MET A 276 -7.84 -10.52 -12.12
N TYR A 277 -8.04 -11.26 -11.03
CA TYR A 277 -9.00 -10.91 -9.98
C TYR A 277 -8.66 -9.57 -9.31
N PHE A 278 -7.38 -9.34 -9.00
CA PHE A 278 -6.91 -8.07 -8.48
C PHE A 278 -7.26 -6.91 -9.42
N SER A 279 -7.04 -7.07 -10.72
CA SER A 279 -7.28 -5.98 -11.68
C SER A 279 -8.73 -5.48 -11.66
N ILE A 280 -9.71 -6.40 -11.70
CA ILE A 280 -11.12 -6.01 -11.69
C ILE A 280 -11.55 -5.49 -10.31
N VAL A 281 -11.06 -6.08 -9.22
CA VAL A 281 -11.41 -5.61 -7.87
C VAL A 281 -10.85 -4.21 -7.65
N SER A 282 -9.59 -3.97 -8.06
CA SER A 282 -8.95 -2.66 -8.00
C SER A 282 -9.72 -1.61 -8.80
N THR A 283 -10.14 -1.93 -10.03
CA THR A 283 -10.89 -0.96 -10.85
C THR A 283 -12.30 -0.71 -10.33
N LEU A 284 -12.97 -1.71 -9.76
CA LEU A 284 -14.29 -1.54 -9.12
C LEU A 284 -14.19 -0.72 -7.83
N PHE A 285 -13.18 -0.95 -7.01
CA PHE A 285 -12.97 -0.20 -5.76
C PHE A 285 -12.56 1.26 -6.02
N ALA A 286 -12.04 1.53 -7.22
CA ALA A 286 -11.76 2.87 -7.72
C ALA A 286 -12.65 3.26 -8.91
N ALA A 287 -13.88 2.72 -8.98
CA ALA A 287 -14.76 2.83 -10.15
C ALA A 287 -14.93 4.26 -10.70
N PRO A 288 -15.11 5.32 -9.87
CA PRO A 288 -15.22 6.70 -10.36
C PRO A 288 -14.02 7.19 -11.19
N LEU A 289 -12.83 6.59 -11.03
CA LEU A 289 -11.63 6.93 -11.81
C LEU A 289 -11.59 6.22 -13.16
N HIS A 290 -12.00 4.95 -13.18
CA HIS A 290 -11.84 4.08 -14.34
C HIS A 290 -13.00 4.21 -15.32
N PHE A 291 -14.22 4.37 -14.83
CA PHE A 291 -15.44 4.35 -15.65
C PHE A 291 -15.93 5.76 -15.99
N THR A 292 -15.01 6.65 -16.37
CA THR A 292 -15.35 7.97 -16.92
C THR A 292 -15.30 7.94 -18.45
N ILE A 293 -16.18 8.72 -19.08
CA ILE A 293 -16.21 8.84 -20.56
C ILE A 293 -14.86 9.33 -21.08
N GLY A 294 -14.27 10.33 -20.41
CA GLY A 294 -12.95 10.87 -20.78
C GLY A 294 -11.85 9.81 -20.74
N HIS A 295 -11.79 8.99 -19.69
CA HIS A 295 -10.77 7.94 -19.57
C HIS A 295 -10.96 6.82 -20.61
N ALA A 296 -12.21 6.44 -20.91
CA ALA A 296 -12.50 5.48 -21.95
C ALA A 296 -12.04 5.98 -23.33
N LEU A 297 -12.29 7.25 -23.65
CA LEU A 297 -11.82 7.89 -24.88
C LEU A 297 -10.30 7.98 -24.95
N ASP A 298 -9.64 8.38 -23.85
CA ASP A 298 -8.16 8.40 -23.74
C ASP A 298 -7.55 7.03 -24.05
N LEU A 299 -8.15 5.97 -23.50
CA LEU A 299 -7.69 4.61 -23.71
C LEU A 299 -7.86 4.20 -25.17
N PHE A 300 -9.05 4.43 -25.74
CA PHE A 300 -9.34 4.15 -27.14
C PHE A 300 -8.39 4.88 -28.10
N GLN A 301 -8.17 6.18 -27.89
CA GLN A 301 -7.23 6.98 -28.67
C GLN A 301 -5.79 6.45 -28.56
N SER A 302 -5.38 5.99 -27.38
CA SER A 302 -4.04 5.39 -27.17
C SER A 302 -3.84 4.13 -28.01
N PHE A 303 -4.84 3.26 -28.10
CA PHE A 303 -4.80 2.09 -28.99
C PHE A 303 -4.76 2.49 -30.47
N TRP A 304 -5.52 3.53 -30.83
CA TRP A 304 -5.63 3.96 -32.21
C TRP A 304 -4.39 4.69 -32.74
N LYS A 305 -3.62 5.35 -31.87
CA LYS A 305 -2.38 6.06 -32.24
C LYS A 305 -1.32 5.12 -32.80
N ASN A 306 -1.13 3.96 -32.17
CA ASN A 306 -0.21 2.91 -32.61
C ASN A 306 -0.97 1.59 -32.83
N ARG A 307 -1.85 1.56 -33.85
CA ARG A 307 -2.82 0.47 -34.06
C ARG A 307 -2.20 -0.93 -33.97
N LEU A 308 -1.12 -1.19 -34.70
CA LEU A 308 -0.49 -2.52 -34.74
C LEU A 308 0.00 -2.95 -33.36
N LEU A 309 0.76 -2.10 -32.67
CA LEU A 309 1.28 -2.41 -31.34
C LEU A 309 0.14 -2.52 -30.31
N GLY A 310 -0.86 -1.64 -30.39
CA GLY A 310 -2.03 -1.68 -29.52
C GLY A 310 -2.82 -2.98 -29.66
N PHE A 311 -3.17 -3.38 -30.88
CA PHE A 311 -3.87 -4.64 -31.13
C PHE A 311 -3.03 -5.87 -30.76
N LEU A 312 -1.73 -5.85 -31.02
CA LEU A 312 -0.83 -6.92 -30.60
C LEU A 312 -0.76 -7.05 -29.07
N LEU A 313 -0.65 -5.94 -28.34
CA LEU A 313 -0.68 -5.95 -26.88
C LEU A 313 -2.03 -6.44 -26.34
N LEU A 314 -3.14 -6.01 -26.93
CA LEU A 314 -4.48 -6.47 -26.55
C LEU A 314 -4.64 -7.98 -26.76
N PHE A 315 -4.16 -8.48 -27.90
CA PHE A 315 -4.19 -9.90 -28.23
C PHE A 315 -3.35 -10.72 -27.27
N LEU A 316 -2.10 -10.31 -27.02
CA LEU A 316 -1.20 -10.97 -26.07
C LEU A 316 -1.77 -10.95 -24.65
N ALA A 317 -2.30 -9.81 -24.19
CA ALA A 317 -2.93 -9.70 -22.88
C ALA A 317 -4.16 -10.60 -22.76
N SER A 318 -4.97 -10.71 -23.81
CA SER A 318 -6.15 -11.59 -23.83
C SER A 318 -5.76 -13.06 -23.79
N ILE A 319 -4.75 -13.49 -24.56
CA ILE A 319 -4.23 -14.86 -24.50
C ILE A 319 -3.66 -15.16 -23.11
N ALA A 320 -2.82 -14.28 -22.57
CA ALA A 320 -2.24 -14.47 -21.24
C ALA A 320 -3.32 -14.57 -20.15
N SER A 321 -4.37 -13.75 -20.24
CA SER A 321 -5.51 -13.77 -19.32
C SER A 321 -6.33 -15.06 -19.46
N LEU A 322 -6.58 -15.53 -20.69
CA LEU A 322 -7.26 -16.79 -20.96
C LEU A 322 -6.48 -17.98 -20.39
N LEU A 323 -5.18 -18.05 -20.66
CA LEU A 323 -4.31 -19.11 -20.13
C LEU A 323 -4.27 -19.08 -18.59
N SER A 324 -4.16 -17.90 -17.99
CA SER A 324 -4.16 -17.72 -16.54
C SER A 324 -5.45 -18.23 -15.90
N VAL A 325 -6.61 -17.91 -16.46
CA VAL A 325 -7.90 -18.32 -15.90
C VAL A 325 -8.26 -19.78 -16.26
N HIS A 326 -7.76 -20.29 -17.38
CA HIS A 326 -7.99 -21.68 -17.78
C HIS A 326 -7.21 -22.65 -16.90
N PHE A 327 -5.89 -22.46 -16.77
CA PHE A 327 -4.98 -23.39 -16.11
C PHE A 327 -4.71 -23.05 -14.64
N PHE A 328 -4.79 -21.77 -14.26
CA PHE A 328 -4.31 -21.29 -12.97
C PHE A 328 -5.39 -20.58 -12.14
N SER A 329 -6.66 -20.93 -12.36
CA SER A 329 -7.80 -20.53 -11.54
C SER A 329 -8.06 -21.60 -10.46
N ILE A 330 -7.44 -21.44 -9.30
CA ILE A 330 -7.40 -22.44 -8.21
C ILE A 330 -8.54 -22.19 -7.22
N ALA A 331 -9.31 -23.23 -6.90
CA ALA A 331 -10.30 -23.22 -5.83
C ALA A 331 -9.65 -23.70 -4.53
N HIS A 332 -9.28 -22.79 -3.63
CA HIS A 332 -8.69 -23.19 -2.36
C HIS A 332 -9.73 -23.90 -1.46
N PRO A 333 -9.38 -24.99 -0.73
CA PRO A 333 -10.33 -25.69 0.13
C PRO A 333 -11.04 -24.79 1.14
N TYR A 334 -10.34 -23.84 1.78
CA TYR A 334 -10.96 -22.90 2.72
C TYR A 334 -11.97 -21.96 2.05
N LEU A 335 -11.75 -21.59 0.78
CA LEU A 335 -12.71 -20.79 0.01
C LEU A 335 -14.01 -21.54 -0.22
N LEU A 336 -13.96 -22.88 -0.33
CA LEU A 336 -15.12 -23.74 -0.58
C LEU A 336 -15.81 -24.19 0.72
N ALA A 337 -15.04 -24.31 1.80
CA ALA A 337 -15.53 -24.78 3.08
C ALA A 337 -16.28 -23.69 3.87
N ASP A 338 -15.88 -22.43 3.74
CA ASP A 338 -16.40 -21.36 4.59
C ASP A 338 -17.33 -20.38 3.84
N ASN A 339 -18.64 -20.58 4.00
CA ASN A 339 -19.65 -19.72 3.38
C ASN A 339 -19.91 -18.40 4.12
N ARG A 340 -19.19 -18.11 5.21
CA ARG A 340 -19.29 -16.83 5.92
C ARG A 340 -18.64 -15.69 5.14
N HIS A 341 -17.59 -15.99 4.36
CA HIS A 341 -16.81 -15.00 3.62
C HIS A 341 -17.48 -14.60 2.30
N TYR A 342 -17.45 -13.32 1.94
CA TYR A 342 -17.98 -12.86 0.65
C TYR A 342 -17.27 -13.46 -0.56
N THR A 343 -16.00 -13.80 -0.43
CA THR A 343 -15.22 -14.43 -1.50
C THR A 343 -15.76 -15.81 -1.87
N PHE A 344 -16.37 -16.56 -0.94
CA PHE A 344 -17.11 -17.80 -1.23
C PHE A 344 -18.22 -17.53 -2.25
N TYR A 345 -19.00 -16.46 -2.06
CA TYR A 345 -20.11 -16.13 -2.95
C TYR A 345 -19.64 -15.56 -4.29
N LEU A 346 -18.55 -14.78 -4.32
CA LEU A 346 -17.95 -14.32 -5.57
C LEU A 346 -17.45 -15.49 -6.40
N TRP A 347 -16.79 -16.45 -5.75
CA TRP A 347 -16.38 -17.69 -6.40
C TRP A 347 -17.59 -18.43 -6.95
N ARG A 348 -18.53 -18.82 -6.07
CA ARG A 348 -19.67 -19.68 -6.39
C ARG A 348 -20.67 -19.05 -7.37
N LYS A 349 -21.00 -17.76 -7.21
CA LYS A 349 -22.08 -17.09 -7.94
C LYS A 349 -21.60 -16.23 -9.11
N ILE A 350 -20.30 -16.01 -9.28
CA ILE A 350 -19.77 -15.23 -10.41
C ILE A 350 -18.76 -16.07 -11.19
N ILE A 351 -17.66 -16.49 -10.57
CA ILE A 351 -16.55 -17.13 -11.28
C ILE A 351 -16.95 -18.51 -11.84
N ILE A 352 -17.58 -19.34 -11.00
CA ILE A 352 -17.99 -20.71 -11.36
C ILE A 352 -19.49 -20.87 -11.61
N PHE A 353 -20.25 -19.77 -11.70
CA PHE A 353 -21.71 -19.82 -11.92
C PHE A 353 -22.08 -20.63 -13.17
N HIS A 354 -21.33 -20.44 -14.25
CA HIS A 354 -21.37 -21.26 -15.45
C HIS A 354 -19.94 -21.44 -15.95
N TRP A 355 -19.63 -22.57 -16.59
CA TRP A 355 -18.26 -22.90 -17.04
C TRP A 355 -17.66 -21.84 -17.97
N LEU A 356 -18.50 -21.08 -18.67
CA LEU A 356 -18.10 -19.95 -19.53
C LEU A 356 -17.80 -18.65 -18.78
N MET A 357 -18.29 -18.44 -17.55
CA MET A 357 -18.22 -17.14 -16.87
C MET A 357 -16.77 -16.70 -16.65
N LYS A 358 -15.90 -17.62 -16.23
CA LYS A 358 -14.49 -17.32 -16.03
C LYS A 358 -13.81 -16.78 -17.31
N TYR A 359 -14.23 -17.22 -18.50
CA TYR A 359 -13.72 -16.70 -19.77
C TYR A 359 -14.42 -15.40 -20.18
N LEU A 360 -15.72 -15.26 -19.89
CA LEU A 360 -16.47 -14.03 -20.17
C LEU A 360 -15.95 -12.82 -19.37
N LEU A 361 -15.28 -13.07 -18.24
CA LEU A 361 -14.62 -12.03 -17.44
C LEU A 361 -13.29 -11.54 -18.05
N VAL A 362 -12.69 -12.27 -19.01
CA VAL A 362 -11.38 -11.91 -19.58
C VAL A 362 -11.33 -10.50 -20.19
N PRO A 363 -12.29 -10.07 -21.02
CA PRO A 363 -12.29 -8.70 -21.54
C PRO A 363 -12.27 -7.64 -20.44
N PHE A 364 -12.92 -7.89 -19.30
CA PHE A 364 -12.95 -6.99 -18.16
C PHE A 364 -11.62 -6.96 -17.40
N TYR A 365 -10.95 -8.11 -17.25
CA TYR A 365 -9.60 -8.17 -16.67
C TYR A 365 -8.59 -7.40 -17.53
N VAL A 366 -8.63 -7.62 -18.84
CA VAL A 366 -7.74 -6.97 -19.80
C VAL A 366 -7.98 -5.46 -19.81
N TYR A 367 -9.24 -5.02 -19.92
CA TYR A 367 -9.59 -3.60 -19.79
C TYR A 367 -9.07 -3.01 -18.49
N SER A 368 -9.26 -3.71 -17.37
CA SER A 368 -8.86 -3.23 -16.04
C SER A 368 -7.36 -2.97 -15.94
N TRP A 369 -6.52 -3.89 -16.43
CA TRP A 369 -5.07 -3.69 -16.47
C TRP A 369 -4.66 -2.53 -17.37
N PHE A 370 -5.22 -2.44 -18.58
CA PHE A 370 -4.95 -1.31 -19.48
C PHE A 370 -5.35 0.03 -18.84
N SER A 371 -6.47 0.05 -18.13
CA SER A 371 -6.97 1.22 -17.42
C SER A 371 -6.03 1.64 -16.27
N ILE A 372 -5.56 0.68 -15.45
CA ILE A 372 -4.58 0.90 -14.38
C ILE A 372 -3.26 1.44 -14.95
N PHE A 373 -2.70 0.79 -15.98
CA PHE A 373 -1.45 1.22 -16.59
C PHE A 373 -1.56 2.60 -17.25
N ARG A 374 -2.72 2.93 -17.83
CA ARG A 374 -2.96 4.26 -18.39
C ARG A 374 -2.94 5.35 -17.32
N LEU A 375 -3.54 5.08 -16.15
CA LEU A 375 -3.55 6.04 -15.04
C LEU A 375 -2.15 6.19 -14.42
N LEU A 376 -1.44 5.09 -14.16
CA LEU A 376 -0.07 5.12 -13.64
C LEU A 376 0.90 5.77 -14.63
N GLY A 377 0.74 5.54 -15.92
CA GLY A 377 1.58 6.13 -16.97
C GLY A 377 1.42 7.65 -17.14
N LYS A 378 0.41 8.28 -16.51
CA LYS A 378 0.29 9.75 -16.46
C LYS A 378 1.24 10.38 -15.44
N THR A 379 1.71 9.62 -14.44
CA THR A 379 2.51 10.14 -13.32
C THR A 379 3.85 9.46 -13.11
N ARG A 380 3.96 8.18 -13.46
CA ARG A 380 5.15 7.36 -13.19
C ARG A 380 5.79 6.87 -14.47
N MET A 381 7.10 6.63 -14.39
CA MET A 381 7.89 6.07 -15.49
C MET A 381 7.44 4.64 -15.84
N ARG A 382 7.76 4.19 -17.05
CA ARG A 382 7.40 2.84 -17.52
C ARG A 382 8.05 1.77 -16.66
N ILE A 383 9.33 1.96 -16.33
CA ILE A 383 10.06 1.04 -15.43
C ILE A 383 9.40 0.89 -14.06
N TRP A 384 8.95 1.99 -13.46
CA TRP A 384 8.28 1.97 -12.16
C TRP A 384 6.96 1.18 -12.25
N THR A 385 6.20 1.37 -13.32
CA THR A 385 4.93 0.66 -13.56
C THR A 385 5.16 -0.84 -13.75
N LEU A 386 6.25 -1.24 -14.41
CA LEU A 386 6.65 -2.65 -14.54
C LEU A 386 7.05 -3.24 -13.19
N VAL A 387 7.88 -2.53 -12.41
CA VAL A 387 8.29 -2.96 -11.07
C VAL A 387 7.07 -3.13 -10.15
N TYR A 388 6.07 -2.23 -10.26
CA TYR A 388 4.79 -2.35 -9.55
C TYR A 388 4.01 -3.60 -9.99
N PHE A 389 3.91 -3.86 -11.29
CA PHE A 389 3.23 -5.06 -11.81
C PHE A 389 3.91 -6.33 -11.30
N PHE A 390 5.23 -6.44 -11.41
CA PHE A 390 5.97 -7.61 -10.93
C PHE A 390 5.92 -7.79 -9.42
N ALA A 391 5.99 -6.71 -8.64
CA ALA A 391 5.80 -6.77 -7.19
C ALA A 391 4.39 -7.28 -6.84
N THR A 392 3.37 -6.78 -7.53
CA THR A 392 1.98 -7.24 -7.37
C THR A 392 1.85 -8.73 -7.73
N SER A 393 2.42 -9.15 -8.86
CA SER A 393 2.43 -10.57 -9.27
C SER A 393 3.15 -11.47 -8.27
N ALA A 394 4.31 -11.05 -7.76
CA ALA A 394 5.09 -11.84 -6.82
C ALA A 394 4.38 -12.02 -5.46
N VAL A 395 3.51 -11.09 -5.06
CA VAL A 395 2.70 -11.22 -3.84
C VAL A 395 1.46 -12.07 -4.09
N LEU A 396 0.80 -11.88 -5.24
CA LEU A 396 -0.52 -12.46 -5.49
C LEU A 396 -0.49 -13.87 -6.09
N ILE A 397 0.45 -14.18 -7.00
CA ILE A 397 0.53 -15.51 -7.61
C ILE A 397 0.69 -16.59 -6.53
N PRO A 398 1.61 -16.46 -5.55
CA PRO A 398 1.83 -17.49 -4.54
C PRO A 398 0.63 -17.75 -3.64
N ALA A 399 -0.32 -16.81 -3.54
CA ALA A 399 -1.44 -16.85 -2.61
C ALA A 399 -2.62 -17.65 -3.21
N PRO A 400 -2.85 -18.92 -2.78
CA PRO A 400 -3.93 -19.74 -3.34
C PRO A 400 -5.33 -19.24 -2.95
N LEU A 401 -5.46 -18.60 -1.79
CA LEU A 401 -6.74 -18.17 -1.26
C LEU A 401 -7.13 -16.80 -1.85
N ILE A 402 -8.35 -16.71 -2.39
CA ILE A 402 -8.91 -15.43 -2.83
C ILE A 402 -9.45 -14.68 -1.63
N GLU A 403 -8.81 -13.56 -1.30
CA GLU A 403 -9.16 -12.74 -0.15
C GLU A 403 -8.78 -11.28 -0.41
N PHE A 404 -9.70 -10.34 -0.17
CA PHE A 404 -9.44 -8.95 -0.54
C PHE A 404 -8.29 -8.31 0.24
N ARG A 405 -7.93 -8.83 1.43
CA ARG A 405 -6.79 -8.33 2.21
C ARG A 405 -5.46 -8.44 1.45
N TYR A 406 -5.32 -9.38 0.52
CA TYR A 406 -4.11 -9.50 -0.30
C TYR A 406 -4.02 -8.39 -1.36
N TYR A 407 -5.15 -7.79 -1.72
CA TYR A 407 -5.24 -6.71 -2.72
C TYR A 407 -5.01 -5.31 -2.11
N THR A 408 -5.11 -5.17 -0.79
CA THR A 408 -5.07 -3.89 -0.10
C THR A 408 -3.79 -3.08 -0.38
N ILE A 409 -2.62 -3.71 -0.22
CA ILE A 409 -1.33 -3.02 -0.43
C ILE A 409 -1.10 -2.62 -1.89
N PRO A 410 -1.21 -3.54 -2.89
CA PRO A 410 -1.04 -3.12 -4.28
C PRO A 410 -2.05 -2.04 -4.68
N PHE A 411 -3.30 -2.14 -4.21
CA PHE A 411 -4.32 -1.10 -4.42
C PHE A 411 -3.90 0.26 -3.85
N TYR A 412 -3.39 0.32 -2.61
CA TYR A 412 -2.92 1.57 -2.03
C TYR A 412 -1.73 2.16 -2.79
N PHE A 413 -0.75 1.34 -3.20
CA PHE A 413 0.36 1.82 -4.02
C PHE A 413 -0.12 2.39 -5.36
N PHE A 414 -1.08 1.73 -6.01
CA PHE A 414 -1.71 2.24 -7.22
C PHE A 414 -2.37 3.61 -7.01
N ILE A 415 -3.20 3.74 -5.97
CA ILE A 415 -3.94 4.98 -5.69
C ILE A 415 -3.00 6.14 -5.30
N LEU A 416 -2.03 5.89 -4.42
CA LEU A 416 -1.09 6.92 -3.94
C LEU A 416 -0.24 7.50 -5.07
N HIS A 417 0.08 6.69 -6.09
CA HIS A 417 0.94 7.10 -7.21
C HIS A 417 0.17 7.56 -8.45
N THR A 418 -1.15 7.69 -8.38
CA THR A 418 -1.98 8.25 -9.46
C THR A 418 -2.27 9.74 -9.18
N SER A 419 -2.22 10.60 -10.21
CA SER A 419 -2.56 12.04 -10.10
C SER A 419 -4.07 12.27 -10.15
N ILE A 420 -4.75 11.92 -9.07
CA ILE A 420 -6.17 12.20 -8.93
C ILE A 420 -6.34 13.56 -8.26
N ASN A 421 -6.70 14.56 -9.06
CA ASN A 421 -7.01 15.92 -8.59
C ASN A 421 -8.52 16.20 -8.57
N ASP A 422 -9.36 15.24 -8.96
CA ASP A 422 -10.80 15.40 -8.96
C ASP A 422 -11.40 15.06 -7.58
N SER A 423 -11.88 16.10 -6.89
CA SER A 423 -12.54 15.96 -5.59
C SER A 423 -13.85 15.17 -5.66
N ARG A 424 -14.54 15.19 -6.81
CA ARG A 424 -15.78 14.44 -7.01
C ARG A 424 -15.52 12.93 -7.01
N SER A 425 -14.50 12.49 -7.72
CA SER A 425 -14.06 11.09 -7.72
C SER A 425 -13.70 10.60 -6.32
N TRP A 426 -12.94 11.40 -5.56
CA TRP A 426 -12.59 11.06 -4.17
C TRP A 426 -13.82 10.96 -3.26
N LEU A 427 -14.78 11.88 -3.40
CA LEU A 427 -16.04 11.84 -2.66
C LEU A 427 -16.84 10.57 -2.99
N LEU A 428 -16.98 10.25 -4.27
CA LEU A 428 -17.70 9.05 -4.72
C LEU A 428 -17.03 7.76 -4.24
N ILE A 429 -15.69 7.69 -4.28
CA ILE A 429 -14.93 6.59 -3.70
C ILE A 429 -15.21 6.52 -2.19
N GLY A 430 -15.14 7.63 -1.46
CA GLY A 430 -15.43 7.66 -0.03
C GLY A 430 -16.84 7.16 0.32
N ILE A 431 -17.85 7.56 -0.46
CA ILE A 431 -19.22 7.07 -0.32
C ILE A 431 -19.30 5.56 -0.59
N LEU A 432 -18.68 5.07 -1.67
CA LEU A 432 -18.65 3.65 -2.00
C LEU A 432 -18.08 2.82 -0.84
N TYR A 433 -16.93 3.21 -0.30
CA TYR A 433 -16.32 2.52 0.83
C TYR A 433 -17.18 2.60 2.10
N THR A 434 -17.81 3.74 2.36
CA THR A 434 -18.70 3.90 3.52
C THR A 434 -19.90 2.97 3.41
N VAL A 435 -20.54 2.89 2.24
CA VAL A 435 -21.68 1.99 1.99
C VAL A 435 -21.25 0.53 2.12
N LEU A 436 -20.12 0.14 1.53
CA LEU A 436 -19.61 -1.24 1.61
C LEU A 436 -19.30 -1.66 3.06
N ASN A 437 -18.64 -0.79 3.84
CA ASN A 437 -18.34 -1.06 5.25
C ASN A 437 -19.61 -1.11 6.10
N ALA A 438 -20.55 -0.18 5.89
CA ALA A 438 -21.83 -0.18 6.60
C ALA A 438 -22.65 -1.45 6.28
N PHE A 439 -22.71 -1.85 5.01
CA PHE A 439 -23.33 -3.09 4.58
C PHE A 439 -22.67 -4.31 5.24
N THR A 440 -21.35 -4.40 5.19
CA THR A 440 -20.58 -5.51 5.78
C THR A 440 -20.83 -5.63 7.28
N MET A 441 -20.78 -4.50 7.99
CA MET A 441 -21.04 -4.45 9.43
C MET A 441 -22.50 -4.81 9.75
N THR A 442 -23.46 -4.36 8.94
CA THR A 442 -24.88 -4.70 9.11
C THR A 442 -25.11 -6.19 8.93
N MET A 443 -24.51 -6.80 7.90
CA MET A 443 -24.58 -8.25 7.66
C MET A 443 -23.96 -9.04 8.80
N PHE A 444 -22.78 -8.62 9.29
CA PHE A 444 -22.12 -9.26 10.42
C PHE A 444 -22.95 -9.22 11.70
N LEU A 445 -23.51 -8.05 12.06
CA LEU A 445 -24.21 -7.85 13.32
C LEU A 445 -25.65 -8.39 13.33
N PHE A 446 -26.38 -8.18 12.24
CA PHE A 446 -27.84 -8.36 12.22
C PHE A 446 -28.33 -9.49 11.31
N ARG A 447 -27.44 -10.17 10.57
CA ARG A 447 -27.78 -11.36 9.77
C ARG A 447 -27.00 -12.61 10.23
N PRO A 448 -27.12 -13.02 11.51
CA PRO A 448 -26.58 -14.29 11.96
C PRO A 448 -27.31 -15.48 11.31
N PHE A 449 -26.64 -16.62 11.24
CA PHE A 449 -27.20 -17.88 10.77
C PHE A 449 -26.57 -19.06 11.54
N HIS A 450 -27.11 -20.26 11.34
CA HIS A 450 -26.63 -21.47 11.98
C HIS A 450 -26.31 -22.55 10.93
N TRP A 451 -25.36 -23.41 11.27
CA TRP A 451 -25.08 -24.63 10.53
C TRP A 451 -25.56 -25.82 11.34
N ASP A 452 -26.13 -26.83 10.67
CA ASP A 452 -26.62 -28.04 11.37
C ASP A 452 -25.47 -28.88 11.95
N HIS A 453 -24.25 -28.71 11.43
CA HIS A 453 -23.08 -29.53 11.75
C HIS A 453 -22.06 -28.84 12.66
N GLU A 454 -22.19 -27.54 12.95
CA GLU A 454 -21.30 -26.81 13.85
C GLU A 454 -22.10 -26.04 14.90
N PRO A 455 -21.74 -26.15 16.19
CA PRO A 455 -22.39 -25.39 17.24
C PRO A 455 -22.03 -23.90 17.15
N GLY A 456 -22.96 -23.05 17.57
CA GLY A 456 -22.75 -21.60 17.67
C GLY A 456 -23.43 -20.78 16.58
N VAL A 457 -23.36 -19.46 16.73
CA VAL A 457 -23.90 -18.49 15.78
C VAL A 457 -22.83 -18.16 14.76
N GLN A 458 -23.13 -18.38 13.48
CA GLN A 458 -22.28 -17.96 12.37
C GLN A 458 -22.72 -16.59 11.85
N ARG A 459 -21.77 -15.81 11.34
CA ARG A 459 -21.99 -14.44 10.86
C ARG A 459 -21.24 -14.22 9.57
N PHE A 460 -21.83 -13.45 8.67
CA PHE A 460 -21.17 -13.03 7.44
C PHE A 460 -20.00 -12.09 7.72
N ILE A 461 -18.92 -12.30 7.01
CA ILE A 461 -17.64 -11.63 7.21
C ILE A 461 -16.97 -11.34 5.88
N TRP A 462 -15.92 -10.53 5.97
CA TRP A 462 -15.01 -10.25 4.88
C TRP A 462 -13.58 -10.60 5.33
#